data_AF-A0A3N5BF64-F1
#
_entry.id   AF-A0A3N5BF64-F1
#
_cell.length_a   1.000
_cell.length_b   1.000
_cell.length_c   1.000
_cell.angle_alpha   90.00
_cell.angle_beta   90.00
_cell.angle_gamma   90.00
#
_symmetry.space_group_name_H-M   'P 1'
#
loop_
_entity.id
_entity.type
_entity.pdbx_description
1 polymer ?
#
loop_
_entity_poly.entity_id
_entity_poly.type
_entity_poly.pdbx_seq_one_letter_code
_entity_poly.pdbx_strand_id
1 'polypeptide(L)'
;MGKLKKINVKYTIIVAIIVLLASLNVYQYLDKQKYTEYMSKELATDFGNLHYSVLKSNYVLNRTLDTEKLTYEDATYLQSASGRIFQNLSNYSQIAIYDLERLSHEDVPETPVDLGIDMSLYFEDLLNDEFQSEEALQLNDHQLEQLRAMDEVYKVWDQEVKDHLIVLNPNESEEKSVEMIMNHSMREFYDEYSITDDHWIDFMTDISAKTEEHVKANYPEIEYQNKRYFSNHE
;
A
#
# COMPACT_ATOMS: atom_id res chain seq x y z
N MET A 1 74.85 -8.65 3.10
CA MET A 1 74.05 -9.74 3.70
C MET A 1 73.00 -9.15 4.63
N GLY A 2 71.75 -9.03 4.17
CA GLY A 2 70.66 -8.45 4.94
C GLY A 2 70.10 -9.44 5.96
N LYS A 3 69.99 -9.01 7.23
CA LYS A 3 69.30 -9.77 8.29
C LYS A 3 67.79 -9.77 7.98
N LEU A 4 67.23 -10.93 7.62
CA LEU A 4 65.77 -11.10 7.54
C LEU A 4 65.16 -10.91 8.93
N LYS A 5 64.31 -9.88 9.05
CA LYS A 5 63.58 -9.51 10.27
C LYS A 5 62.64 -10.67 10.62
N LYS A 6 62.77 -11.27 11.82
CA LYS A 6 61.81 -12.29 12.30
C LYS A 6 60.43 -11.62 12.37
N ILE A 7 59.57 -11.94 11.40
CA ILE A 7 58.17 -11.53 11.42
C ILE A 7 57.53 -12.18 12.64
N ASN A 8 56.95 -11.35 13.49
CA ASN A 8 56.34 -11.81 14.71
C ASN A 8 54.94 -12.36 14.36
N VAL A 9 54.83 -13.69 14.28
CA VAL A 9 53.64 -14.43 13.82
C VAL A 9 52.35 -13.94 14.47
N LYS A 10 52.40 -13.52 15.74
CA LYS A 10 51.24 -12.95 16.46
C LYS A 10 50.68 -11.69 15.76
N TYR A 11 51.54 -10.79 15.31
CA TYR A 11 51.12 -9.58 14.61
C TYR A 11 50.55 -9.90 13.23
N THR A 12 51.11 -10.89 12.52
CA THR A 12 50.57 -11.34 11.24
C THR A 12 49.16 -11.89 11.39
N ILE A 13 48.90 -12.69 12.43
CA ILE A 13 47.56 -13.22 12.73
C ILE A 13 46.57 -12.09 13.05
N ILE A 14 46.96 -11.13 13.90
CA ILE A 14 46.10 -9.99 14.25
C ILE A 14 45.74 -9.17 13.00
N VAL A 15 46.72 -8.86 12.15
CA VAL A 15 46.48 -8.14 10.89
C VAL A 15 45.53 -8.92 9.98
N ALA A 16 45.70 -10.25 9.87
CA ALA A 16 44.79 -11.08 9.09
C ALA A 16 43.36 -11.07 9.62
N ILE A 17 43.17 -11.11 10.95
CA ILE A 17 41.84 -11.00 11.58
C ILE A 17 41.21 -9.64 11.29
N ILE A 18 41.97 -8.55 11.42
CA ILE A 18 41.48 -7.19 11.12
C ILE A 18 41.04 -7.08 9.67
N VAL A 19 41.84 -7.60 8.72
CA VAL A 19 41.49 -7.61 7.30
C VAL A 19 40.25 -8.46 7.04
N LEU A 20 40.11 -9.62 7.68
CA LEU A 20 38.92 -10.47 7.57
C LEU A 20 37.67 -9.73 8.07
N LEU A 21 37.73 -9.13 9.26
CA LEU A 21 36.61 -8.38 9.84
C LEU A 21 36.23 -7.16 8.99
N ALA A 22 37.23 -6.42 8.49
CA ALA A 22 36.99 -5.31 7.58
C ALA A 22 36.28 -5.78 6.30
N SER A 23 36.75 -6.87 5.68
CA SER A 23 36.11 -7.44 4.48
C SER A 23 34.68 -7.91 4.75
N LEU A 24 34.41 -8.52 5.92
CA LEU A 24 33.05 -8.93 6.31
C LEU A 24 32.13 -7.71 6.49
N ASN A 25 32.60 -6.66 7.15
CA ASN A 25 31.85 -5.42 7.31
C ASN A 25 31.56 -4.75 5.96
N VAL A 26 32.54 -4.70 5.05
CA VAL A 26 32.32 -4.18 3.69
C VAL A 26 31.32 -5.03 2.92
N TYR A 27 31.39 -6.36 3.02
CA TYR A 27 30.44 -7.25 2.38
C TYR A 27 29.01 -7.04 2.90
N GLN A 28 28.84 -7.00 4.23
CA GLN A 28 27.55 -6.73 4.87
C GLN A 28 26.99 -5.35 4.49
N TYR A 29 27.84 -4.33 4.40
CA TYR A 29 27.45 -3.00 3.95
C TYR A 29 26.93 -3.02 2.51
N LEU A 30 27.66 -3.65 1.58
CA LEU A 30 27.26 -3.75 0.18
C LEU A 30 25.96 -4.55 0.00
N ASP A 31 25.77 -5.61 0.79
CA ASP A 31 24.56 -6.42 0.76
C ASP A 31 23.35 -5.63 1.28
N LYS A 32 23.53 -4.88 2.38
CA LYS A 32 22.51 -3.97 2.90
C LYS A 32 22.11 -2.91 1.88
N GLN A 33 23.06 -2.31 1.18
CA GLN A 33 22.76 -1.32 0.13
C GLN A 33 21.92 -1.92 -1.01
N LYS A 34 22.28 -3.12 -1.50
CA LYS A 34 21.50 -3.81 -2.53
C LYS A 34 20.09 -4.14 -2.07
N TYR A 35 19.95 -4.57 -0.81
CA TYR A 35 18.64 -4.83 -0.22
C TYR A 35 17.81 -3.56 -0.11
N THR A 36 18.40 -2.45 0.35
CA THR A 36 17.74 -1.14 0.39
C THR A 36 17.27 -0.70 -1.00
N GLU A 37 18.14 -0.77 -2.02
CA GLU A 37 17.79 -0.41 -3.39
C GLU A 37 16.66 -1.29 -3.95
N TYR A 38 16.71 -2.60 -3.67
CA TYR A 38 15.65 -3.53 -4.07
C TYR A 38 14.31 -3.18 -3.42
N MET A 39 14.30 -3.02 -2.09
CA MET A 39 13.09 -2.69 -1.34
C MET A 39 12.51 -1.32 -1.74
N SER A 40 13.34 -0.31 -2.02
CA SER A 40 12.86 0.99 -2.52
C SER A 40 12.16 0.87 -3.88
N LYS A 41 12.63 -0.02 -4.77
CA LYS A 41 12.00 -0.24 -6.09
C LYS A 41 10.68 -0.97 -5.99
N GLU A 42 10.58 -1.96 -5.10
CA GLU A 42 9.32 -2.65 -4.81
C GLU A 42 8.33 -1.66 -4.17
N LEU A 43 8.76 -0.88 -3.16
CA LEU A 43 7.97 0.19 -2.55
C LEU A 43 7.38 1.14 -3.60
N ALA A 44 8.23 1.66 -4.49
CA ALA A 44 7.81 2.57 -5.55
C ALA A 44 6.72 1.96 -6.46
N THR A 45 6.87 0.67 -6.77
CA THR A 45 5.94 -0.06 -7.64
C THR A 45 4.62 -0.31 -6.92
N ASP A 46 4.69 -0.79 -5.68
CA ASP A 46 3.52 -1.16 -4.89
C ASP A 46 2.70 0.05 -4.48
N PHE A 47 3.34 1.12 -3.99
CA PHE A 47 2.65 2.36 -3.65
C PHE A 47 2.10 3.06 -4.90
N GLY A 48 2.83 2.98 -6.02
CA GLY A 48 2.26 3.43 -7.30
C GLY A 48 0.97 2.67 -7.63
N ASN A 49 1.01 1.34 -7.62
CA ASN A 49 -0.16 0.52 -7.90
C ASN A 49 -1.30 0.76 -6.90
N LEU A 50 -0.97 1.02 -5.62
CA LEU A 50 -1.91 1.37 -4.56
C LEU A 50 -2.60 2.69 -4.87
N HIS A 51 -1.82 3.76 -5.09
CA HIS A 51 -2.34 5.10 -5.42
C HIS A 51 -3.23 5.05 -6.66
N TYR A 52 -2.77 4.36 -7.73
CA TYR A 52 -3.57 4.17 -8.94
C TYR A 52 -4.88 3.42 -8.64
N SER A 53 -4.82 2.35 -7.86
CA SER A 53 -6.00 1.55 -7.50
C SER A 53 -7.03 2.38 -6.75
N VAL A 54 -6.61 3.20 -5.79
CA VAL A 54 -7.48 4.10 -5.04
C VAL A 54 -8.14 5.14 -5.95
N LEU A 55 -7.34 5.91 -6.70
CA LEU A 55 -7.81 7.00 -7.56
C LEU A 55 -8.80 6.50 -8.63
N LYS A 56 -8.43 5.39 -9.30
CA LYS A 56 -9.25 4.82 -10.36
C LYS A 56 -10.49 4.13 -9.80
N SER A 57 -10.44 3.48 -8.64
CA SER A 57 -11.64 2.95 -7.97
C SER A 57 -12.62 4.05 -7.61
N ASN A 58 -12.15 5.19 -7.06
CA ASN A 58 -13.02 6.33 -6.76
C ASN A 58 -13.71 6.87 -8.03
N TYR A 59 -12.98 6.97 -9.15
CA TYR A 59 -13.57 7.33 -10.45
C TYR A 59 -14.65 6.33 -10.91
N VAL A 60 -14.36 5.02 -10.81
CA VAL A 60 -15.28 3.97 -11.26
C VAL A 60 -16.55 3.97 -10.40
N LEU A 61 -16.42 4.06 -9.07
CA LEU A 61 -17.55 4.11 -8.13
C LEU A 61 -18.45 5.32 -8.39
N ASN A 62 -17.89 6.53 -8.49
CA ASN A 62 -18.68 7.73 -8.79
C ASN A 62 -19.49 7.57 -10.08
N ARG A 63 -18.87 7.10 -11.16
CA ARG A 63 -19.56 6.86 -12.44
C ARG A 63 -20.65 5.79 -12.30
N THR A 64 -20.39 4.71 -11.56
CA THR A 64 -21.37 3.64 -11.32
C THR A 64 -22.56 4.14 -10.51
N LEU A 65 -22.34 4.97 -9.49
CA LEU A 65 -23.39 5.60 -8.70
C LEU A 65 -24.22 6.59 -9.53
N ASP A 66 -23.58 7.39 -10.40
CA ASP A 66 -24.25 8.34 -11.28
C ASP A 66 -25.13 7.67 -12.34
N THR A 67 -24.68 6.52 -12.85
CA THR A 67 -25.38 5.78 -13.90
C THR A 67 -26.28 4.66 -13.37
N GLU A 68 -26.20 4.39 -12.07
CA GLU A 68 -26.82 3.25 -11.38
C GLU A 68 -26.52 1.91 -12.07
N LYS A 69 -25.39 1.82 -12.77
CA LYS A 69 -25.01 0.70 -13.62
C LYS A 69 -23.58 0.30 -13.35
N LEU A 70 -23.39 -0.98 -13.01
CA LEU A 70 -22.07 -1.58 -12.80
C LEU A 70 -21.77 -2.50 -13.97
N THR A 71 -20.66 -2.30 -14.68
CA THR A 71 -20.24 -3.20 -15.75
C THR A 71 -19.41 -4.35 -15.19
N TYR A 72 -19.32 -5.46 -15.93
CA TYR A 72 -18.48 -6.61 -15.54
C TYR A 72 -17.01 -6.20 -15.37
N GLU A 73 -16.51 -5.37 -16.29
CA GLU A 73 -15.14 -4.84 -16.27
C GLU A 73 -14.91 -3.99 -15.03
N ASP A 74 -15.86 -3.13 -14.68
CA ASP A 74 -15.78 -2.28 -13.50
C ASP A 74 -15.81 -3.09 -12.19
N ALA A 75 -16.70 -4.08 -12.09
CA ALA A 75 -16.76 -4.98 -10.93
C ALA A 75 -15.46 -5.78 -10.77
N THR A 76 -14.94 -6.35 -11.86
CA THR A 76 -13.65 -7.06 -11.88
C THR A 76 -12.50 -6.15 -11.46
N TYR A 77 -12.52 -4.91 -11.94
CA TYR A 77 -11.53 -3.90 -11.58
C TYR A 77 -11.60 -3.58 -10.10
N LEU A 78 -12.78 -3.25 -9.56
CA LEU A 78 -12.98 -2.88 -8.15
C LEU A 78 -12.64 -4.03 -7.20
N GLN A 79 -12.98 -5.28 -7.56
CA GLN A 79 -12.54 -6.48 -6.84
C GLN A 79 -11.00 -6.52 -6.75
N SER A 80 -10.34 -6.47 -7.91
CA SER A 80 -8.88 -6.57 -8.00
C SER A 80 -8.16 -5.39 -7.33
N ALA A 81 -8.73 -4.19 -7.44
CA ALA A 81 -8.19 -2.98 -6.83
C ALA A 81 -8.27 -3.03 -5.30
N SER A 82 -9.44 -3.40 -4.75
CA SER A 82 -9.62 -3.59 -3.30
C SER A 82 -8.67 -4.67 -2.77
N GLY A 83 -8.52 -5.76 -3.54
CA GLY A 83 -7.56 -6.82 -3.27
C GLY A 83 -6.12 -6.33 -3.14
N ARG A 84 -5.67 -5.52 -4.11
CA ARG A 84 -4.33 -4.92 -4.09
C ARG A 84 -4.14 -3.91 -2.96
N ILE A 85 -5.17 -3.10 -2.67
CA ILE A 85 -5.12 -2.10 -1.61
C ILE A 85 -4.83 -2.79 -0.27
N PHE A 86 -5.63 -3.79 0.11
CA PHE A 86 -5.43 -4.46 1.40
C PHE A 86 -4.08 -5.21 1.45
N GLN A 87 -3.66 -5.86 0.35
CA GLN A 87 -2.39 -6.59 0.32
C GLN A 87 -1.20 -5.65 0.53
N ASN A 88 -1.18 -4.52 -0.17
CA ASN A 88 -0.11 -3.55 -0.04
C ASN A 88 -0.10 -2.94 1.36
N LEU A 89 -1.26 -2.50 1.88
CA LEU A 89 -1.33 -1.95 3.23
C LEU A 89 -0.87 -2.98 4.28
N SER A 90 -1.33 -4.23 4.20
CA SER A 90 -0.95 -5.29 5.14
C SER A 90 0.56 -5.60 5.07
N ASN A 91 1.12 -5.76 3.88
CA ASN A 91 2.54 -6.08 3.68
C ASN A 91 3.43 -4.96 4.23
N TYR A 92 3.12 -3.70 3.94
CA TYR A 92 3.95 -2.57 4.38
C TYR A 92 3.76 -2.23 5.85
N SER A 93 2.58 -2.49 6.44
CA SER A 93 2.43 -2.48 7.90
C SER A 93 3.32 -3.55 8.56
N GLN A 94 3.36 -4.78 8.02
CA GLN A 94 4.24 -5.83 8.55
C GLN A 94 5.72 -5.47 8.43
N ILE A 95 6.15 -4.93 7.29
CA ILE A 95 7.53 -4.47 7.09
C ILE A 95 7.87 -3.34 8.09
N ALA A 96 6.99 -2.34 8.24
CA ALA A 96 7.22 -1.22 9.14
C ALA A 96 7.32 -1.66 10.61
N ILE A 97 6.49 -2.61 11.04
CA ILE A 97 6.42 -3.09 12.43
C ILE A 97 7.53 -4.08 12.74
N TYR A 98 7.69 -5.13 11.93
CA TYR A 98 8.54 -6.28 12.27
C TYR A 98 9.95 -6.19 11.69
N ASP A 99 10.09 -5.70 10.45
CA ASP A 99 11.38 -5.72 9.77
C ASP A 99 12.18 -4.44 10.04
N LEU A 100 11.48 -3.30 10.17
CA LEU A 100 12.09 -1.99 10.37
C LEU A 100 11.95 -1.44 11.78
N GLU A 101 11.02 -1.96 12.59
CA GLU A 101 10.72 -1.50 13.96
C GLU A 101 10.42 0.01 14.02
N ARG A 102 9.77 0.56 12.98
CA ARG A 102 9.45 1.99 12.85
C ARG A 102 8.07 2.35 13.37
N LEU A 103 7.17 1.37 13.42
CA LEU A 103 5.79 1.51 13.90
C LEU A 103 5.46 0.40 14.91
N SER A 104 4.43 0.63 15.70
CA SER A 104 3.75 -0.38 16.51
C SER A 104 2.39 -0.74 15.90
N HIS A 105 1.79 -1.84 16.38
CA HIS A 105 0.43 -2.23 15.97
C HIS A 105 -0.63 -1.16 16.29
N GLU A 106 -0.39 -0.32 17.30
CA GLU A 106 -1.34 0.73 17.69
C GLU A 106 -1.31 1.93 16.71
N ASP A 107 -0.22 2.11 15.97
CA ASP A 107 -0.03 3.24 15.06
C ASP A 107 -0.74 3.04 13.70
N VAL A 108 -0.98 1.78 13.32
CA VAL A 108 -1.62 1.41 12.04
C VAL A 108 -2.79 0.44 12.27
N PRO A 109 -3.98 0.96 12.65
CA PRO A 109 -5.18 0.15 12.77
C PRO A 109 -5.43 -0.70 11.50
N GLU A 110 -5.88 -1.94 11.66
CA GLU A 110 -6.12 -2.86 10.53
C GLU A 110 -7.39 -2.53 9.71
N THR A 111 -8.14 -1.51 10.12
CA THR A 111 -9.38 -1.03 9.49
C THR A 111 -9.37 -0.97 7.95
N PRO A 112 -8.43 -0.27 7.29
CA PRO A 112 -8.44 -0.21 5.84
C PRO A 112 -8.13 -1.57 5.19
N VAL A 113 -7.40 -2.45 5.88
CA VAL A 113 -7.14 -3.82 5.42
C VAL A 113 -8.43 -4.64 5.44
N ASP A 114 -9.15 -4.61 6.57
CA ASP A 114 -10.43 -5.32 6.73
C ASP A 114 -11.46 -4.85 5.70
N LEU A 115 -11.58 -3.53 5.50
CA LEU A 115 -12.48 -2.96 4.50
C LEU A 115 -12.10 -3.36 3.08
N GLY A 116 -10.80 -3.35 2.74
CA GLY A 116 -10.33 -3.78 1.43
C GLY A 116 -10.64 -5.26 1.14
N ILE A 117 -10.57 -6.12 2.17
CA ILE A 117 -11.00 -7.53 2.08
C ILE A 117 -12.50 -7.60 1.85
N ASP A 118 -13.30 -6.91 2.65
CA ASP A 118 -14.77 -6.93 2.56
C ASP A 118 -15.28 -6.41 1.21
N MET A 119 -14.68 -5.33 0.69
CA MET A 119 -14.99 -4.81 -0.64
C MET A 119 -14.61 -5.82 -1.73
N SER A 120 -13.44 -6.46 -1.62
CA SER A 120 -13.03 -7.48 -2.57
C SER A 120 -14.00 -8.66 -2.60
N LEU A 121 -14.44 -9.13 -1.43
CA LEU A 121 -15.41 -10.21 -1.31
C LEU A 121 -16.78 -9.81 -1.86
N TYR A 122 -17.24 -8.59 -1.59
CA TYR A 122 -18.49 -8.08 -2.15
C TYR A 122 -18.53 -8.12 -3.68
N PHE A 123 -17.47 -7.64 -4.34
CA PHE A 123 -17.42 -7.67 -5.80
C PHE A 123 -17.23 -9.09 -6.34
N GLU A 124 -16.53 -9.97 -5.63
CA GLU A 124 -16.44 -11.39 -5.97
C GLU A 124 -17.82 -12.06 -5.96
N ASP A 125 -18.61 -11.84 -4.90
CA ASP A 125 -19.97 -12.36 -4.77
C ASP A 125 -20.86 -11.83 -5.91
N LEU A 126 -20.82 -10.52 -6.20
CA LEU A 126 -21.54 -9.94 -7.35
C LEU A 126 -21.14 -10.58 -8.69
N LEU A 127 -19.85 -10.75 -8.94
CA LEU A 127 -19.34 -11.33 -10.20
C LEU A 127 -19.81 -12.78 -10.38
N ASN A 128 -19.84 -13.54 -9.29
CA ASN A 128 -20.23 -14.95 -9.31
C ASN A 128 -21.75 -15.13 -9.44
N ASP A 129 -22.54 -14.27 -8.78
CA ASP A 129 -23.97 -14.49 -8.62
C ASP A 129 -24.81 -13.71 -9.64
N GLU A 130 -24.43 -12.47 -9.97
CA GLU A 130 -25.26 -11.55 -10.77
C GLU A 130 -24.79 -11.43 -12.23
N PHE A 131 -23.50 -11.62 -12.49
CA PHE A 131 -22.91 -11.39 -13.81
C PHE A 131 -22.84 -12.62 -14.74
N GLN A 132 -23.52 -13.72 -14.41
CA GLN A 132 -23.32 -15.02 -15.09
C GLN A 132 -23.53 -15.02 -16.63
N SER A 133 -24.21 -14.01 -17.19
CA SER A 133 -24.25 -13.81 -18.65
C SER A 133 -24.44 -12.37 -19.12
N GLU A 134 -24.43 -11.39 -18.20
CA GLU A 134 -24.67 -9.98 -18.52
C GLU A 134 -23.37 -9.18 -18.55
N GLU A 135 -23.24 -8.25 -19.51
CA GLU A 135 -22.08 -7.34 -19.55
C GLU A 135 -22.16 -6.22 -18.50
N ALA A 136 -23.37 -5.96 -17.99
CA ALA A 136 -23.62 -4.93 -17.00
C ALA A 136 -24.89 -5.16 -16.20
N LEU A 137 -24.80 -4.90 -14.90
CA LEU A 137 -25.86 -5.02 -13.91
C LEU A 137 -26.52 -3.65 -13.68
N GLN A 138 -27.86 -3.62 -13.72
CA GLN A 138 -28.62 -2.49 -13.18
C GLN A 138 -28.73 -2.65 -11.66
N LEU A 139 -28.23 -1.67 -10.91
CA LEU A 139 -28.14 -1.78 -9.47
C LEU A 139 -29.50 -1.55 -8.81
N ASN A 140 -29.83 -2.37 -7.81
CA ASN A 140 -30.98 -2.14 -6.94
C ASN A 140 -30.63 -1.21 -5.77
N ASP A 141 -31.64 -0.75 -5.03
CA ASP A 141 -31.46 0.21 -3.92
C ASP A 141 -30.45 -0.27 -2.85
N HIS A 142 -30.43 -1.57 -2.56
CA HIS A 142 -29.53 -2.16 -1.57
C HIS A 142 -28.07 -2.14 -2.07
N GLN A 143 -27.84 -2.53 -3.32
CA GLN A 143 -26.51 -2.48 -3.94
C GLN A 143 -26.00 -1.04 -4.06
N LEU A 144 -26.90 -0.09 -4.38
CA LEU A 144 -26.56 1.34 -4.40
C LEU A 144 -26.17 1.86 -3.02
N GLU A 145 -26.84 1.41 -1.95
CA GLU A 145 -26.47 1.77 -0.58
C GLU A 145 -25.08 1.23 -0.20
N GLN A 146 -24.78 -0.03 -0.52
CA GLN A 146 -23.45 -0.63 -0.30
C GLN A 146 -22.36 0.14 -1.07
N LEU A 147 -22.60 0.46 -2.35
CA LEU A 147 -21.64 1.21 -3.17
C LEU A 147 -21.44 2.65 -2.68
N ARG A 148 -22.47 3.29 -2.12
CA ARG A 148 -22.33 4.62 -1.48
C ARG A 148 -21.43 4.56 -0.27
N ALA A 149 -21.61 3.55 0.59
CA ALA A 149 -20.76 3.36 1.75
C ALA A 149 -19.30 3.07 1.36
N MET A 150 -19.08 2.28 0.29
CA MET A 150 -17.74 2.08 -0.27
C MET A 150 -17.14 3.36 -0.84
N ASP A 151 -17.93 4.16 -1.56
CA ASP A 151 -17.50 5.44 -2.13
C ASP A 151 -17.06 6.44 -1.05
N GLU A 152 -17.75 6.48 0.10
CA GLU A 152 -17.35 7.29 1.25
C GLU A 152 -15.96 6.91 1.77
N VAL A 153 -15.67 5.61 1.90
CA VAL A 153 -14.34 5.12 2.28
C VAL A 153 -13.30 5.46 1.21
N TYR A 154 -13.61 5.21 -0.07
CA TYR A 154 -12.69 5.53 -1.16
C TYR A 154 -12.41 7.02 -1.29
N LYS A 155 -13.33 7.91 -0.90
CA LYS A 155 -13.09 9.36 -0.83
C LYS A 155 -12.07 9.73 0.23
N VAL A 156 -12.08 9.05 1.38
CA VAL A 156 -11.03 9.21 2.40
C VAL A 156 -9.69 8.78 1.82
N TRP A 157 -9.62 7.57 1.25
CA TRP A 157 -8.38 7.07 0.65
C TRP A 157 -7.88 7.92 -0.51
N ASP A 158 -8.77 8.41 -1.37
CA ASP A 158 -8.46 9.30 -2.49
C ASP A 158 -7.82 10.60 -2.01
N GLN A 159 -8.35 11.21 -0.95
CA GLN A 159 -7.75 12.40 -0.36
C GLN A 159 -6.36 12.11 0.23
N GLU A 160 -6.18 10.99 0.93
CA GLU A 160 -4.86 10.61 1.47
C GLU A 160 -3.83 10.37 0.37
N VAL A 161 -4.23 9.74 -0.73
CA VAL A 161 -3.37 9.57 -1.89
C VAL A 161 -2.98 10.94 -2.46
N LYS A 162 -3.94 11.85 -2.64
CA LYS A 162 -3.65 13.19 -3.17
C LYS A 162 -2.71 13.99 -2.27
N ASP A 163 -2.97 14.00 -0.96
CA ASP A 163 -2.13 14.67 0.03
C ASP A 163 -0.71 14.11 0.01
N HIS A 164 -0.57 12.79 -0.05
CA HIS A 164 0.73 12.13 -0.12
C HIS A 164 1.47 12.44 -1.43
N LEU A 165 0.78 12.49 -2.57
CA LEU A 165 1.39 12.86 -3.85
C LEU A 165 1.95 14.28 -3.86
N ILE A 166 1.31 15.22 -3.16
CA ILE A 166 1.82 16.59 -2.98
C ILE A 166 3.11 16.57 -2.14
N VAL A 167 3.18 15.73 -1.11
CA VAL A 167 4.40 15.56 -0.29
C VAL A 167 5.54 14.98 -1.12
N LEU A 168 5.27 13.96 -1.93
CA LEU A 168 6.27 13.33 -2.79
C LEU A 168 6.73 14.24 -3.94
N ASN A 169 5.86 15.15 -4.40
CA ASN A 169 6.14 16.02 -5.53
C ASN A 169 5.76 17.50 -5.25
N PRO A 170 6.47 18.17 -4.33
CA PRO A 170 6.09 19.49 -3.83
C PRO A 170 6.21 20.61 -4.88
N ASN A 171 6.80 20.33 -6.04
CA ASN A 171 6.98 21.30 -7.12
C ASN A 171 5.91 21.21 -8.21
N GLU A 172 5.01 20.22 -8.15
CA GLU A 172 3.93 20.02 -9.11
C GLU A 172 2.57 20.26 -8.45
N SER A 173 1.54 20.51 -9.26
CA SER A 173 0.18 20.59 -8.72
C SER A 173 -0.37 19.20 -8.37
N GLU A 174 -1.40 19.16 -7.53
CA GLU A 174 -2.13 17.93 -7.23
C GLU A 174 -2.62 17.26 -8.52
N GLU A 175 -3.24 18.04 -9.43
CA GLU A 175 -3.83 17.51 -10.66
C GLU A 175 -2.77 16.88 -11.56
N LYS A 176 -1.60 17.51 -11.68
CA LYS A 176 -0.50 16.97 -12.48
C LYS A 176 0.08 15.72 -11.83
N SER A 177 0.20 15.69 -10.51
CA SER A 177 0.67 14.51 -9.79
C SER A 177 -0.29 13.33 -9.97
N VAL A 178 -1.60 13.57 -9.85
CA VAL A 178 -2.65 12.58 -10.16
C VAL A 178 -2.57 12.11 -11.61
N GLU A 179 -2.38 13.02 -12.57
CA GLU A 179 -2.22 12.65 -13.99
C GLU A 179 -1.02 11.72 -14.21
N MET A 180 0.12 12.00 -13.57
CA MET A 180 1.32 11.15 -13.66
C MET A 180 1.06 9.74 -13.12
N ILE A 181 0.35 9.63 -11.99
CA ILE A 181 -0.10 8.34 -11.42
C ILE A 181 -1.01 7.60 -12.41
N MET A 182 -2.04 8.26 -12.93
CA MET A 182 -3.00 7.66 -13.85
C MET A 182 -2.35 7.18 -15.17
N ASN A 183 -1.27 7.85 -15.58
CA ASN A 183 -0.46 7.48 -16.74
C ASN A 183 0.68 6.49 -16.44
N HIS A 184 0.72 5.90 -15.24
CA HIS A 184 1.71 4.93 -14.79
C HIS A 184 3.17 5.46 -14.77
N SER A 185 3.37 6.76 -14.60
CA SER A 185 4.69 7.41 -14.48
C SER A 185 5.23 7.39 -13.03
N MET A 186 5.03 6.27 -12.33
CA MET A 186 5.25 6.13 -10.88
C MET A 186 6.70 6.28 -10.43
N ARG A 187 7.65 5.90 -11.28
CA ARG A 187 9.09 5.91 -10.96
C ARG A 187 9.67 7.30 -10.73
N GLU A 188 8.90 8.35 -11.02
CA GLU A 188 9.33 9.73 -10.83
C GLU A 188 9.14 10.21 -9.38
N PHE A 189 8.33 9.51 -8.57
CA PHE A 189 8.02 9.91 -7.18
C PHE A 189 8.91 9.26 -6.12
N TYR A 190 9.54 8.13 -6.43
CA TYR A 190 10.34 7.35 -5.48
C TYR A 190 11.73 7.04 -6.06
N ASP A 191 12.77 7.39 -5.31
CA ASP A 191 14.16 7.13 -5.65
C ASP A 191 14.72 5.82 -5.05
N GLU A 192 16.02 5.55 -5.28
CA GLU A 192 16.72 4.34 -4.83
C GLU A 192 16.83 4.16 -3.30
N TYR A 193 16.51 5.17 -2.49
CA TYR A 193 16.56 5.11 -1.01
C TYR A 193 15.22 5.36 -0.33
N SER A 194 14.13 5.46 -1.08
CA SER A 194 12.78 5.73 -0.57
C SER A 194 12.31 4.85 0.60
N ILE A 195 12.77 3.59 0.71
CA ILE A 195 12.42 2.73 1.84
C ILE A 195 12.93 3.27 3.19
N THR A 196 13.98 4.09 3.15
CA THR A 196 14.55 4.74 4.34
C THR A 196 13.87 6.05 4.72
N ASP A 197 13.05 6.60 3.83
CA ASP A 197 12.28 7.82 4.09
C ASP A 197 11.01 7.53 4.89
N ASP A 198 10.42 8.58 5.46
CA ASP A 198 9.24 8.49 6.35
C ASP A 198 7.93 8.64 5.59
N HIS A 199 7.95 9.21 4.36
CA HIS A 199 6.73 9.56 3.62
C HIS A 199 5.74 8.39 3.42
N TRP A 200 6.24 7.20 3.11
CA TRP A 200 5.38 6.03 2.95
C TRP A 200 4.81 5.53 4.29
N ILE A 201 5.55 5.71 5.39
CA ILE A 201 5.07 5.39 6.75
C ILE A 201 4.02 6.40 7.21
N ASP A 202 4.25 7.68 6.94
CA ASP A 202 3.29 8.74 7.23
C ASP A 202 1.98 8.47 6.50
N PHE A 203 2.06 8.14 5.20
CA PHE A 203 0.88 7.73 4.43
C PHE A 203 0.16 6.52 5.03
N MET A 204 0.89 5.46 5.40
CA MET A 204 0.31 4.26 6.01
C MET A 204 -0.40 4.56 7.33
N THR A 205 0.19 5.45 8.13
CA THR A 205 -0.36 5.88 9.41
C THR A 205 -1.62 6.72 9.20
N ASP A 206 -1.55 7.71 8.30
CA ASP A 206 -2.63 8.64 8.02
C ASP A 206 -3.84 7.93 7.38
N ILE A 207 -3.61 7.07 6.38
CA ILE A 207 -4.70 6.32 5.74
C ILE A 207 -5.38 5.39 6.74
N SER A 208 -4.63 4.75 7.63
CA SER A 208 -5.19 3.84 8.64
C SER A 208 -5.99 4.62 9.68
N ALA A 209 -5.42 5.69 10.24
CA ALA A 209 -6.06 6.50 11.26
C ALA A 209 -7.33 7.20 10.76
N LYS A 210 -7.29 7.83 9.58
CA LYS A 210 -8.43 8.56 9.03
C LYS A 210 -9.55 7.63 8.55
N THR A 211 -9.20 6.43 8.04
CA THR A 211 -10.20 5.41 7.74
C THR A 211 -10.90 4.95 9.01
N GLU A 212 -10.14 4.66 10.07
CA GLU A 212 -10.69 4.24 11.36
C GLU A 212 -11.58 5.32 12.00
N GLU A 213 -11.17 6.59 11.93
CA GLU A 213 -11.99 7.72 12.39
C GLU A 213 -13.30 7.82 11.60
N HIS A 214 -13.23 7.73 10.27
CA HIS A 214 -14.40 7.79 9.40
C HIS A 214 -15.38 6.65 9.70
N VAL A 215 -14.89 5.43 9.86
CA VAL A 215 -15.71 4.25 10.13
C VAL A 215 -16.40 4.38 11.48
N LYS A 216 -15.67 4.74 12.55
CA LYS A 216 -16.24 4.93 13.88
C LYS A 216 -17.30 6.02 13.92
N ALA A 217 -17.14 7.07 13.13
CA ALA A 217 -18.07 8.19 13.09
C ALA A 217 -19.39 7.84 12.36
N ASN A 218 -19.31 7.10 11.25
CA ASN A 218 -20.45 6.88 10.35
C ASN A 218 -21.10 5.51 10.52
N TYR A 219 -20.38 4.52 11.06
CA TYR A 219 -20.83 3.13 11.19
C TYR A 219 -20.61 2.56 12.61
N PRO A 220 -21.08 3.24 13.68
CA PRO A 220 -20.76 2.89 15.07
C PRO A 220 -21.35 1.54 15.55
N GLU A 221 -22.32 1.00 14.83
CA GLU A 221 -22.99 -0.27 15.17
C GLU A 221 -22.23 -1.51 14.66
N ILE A 222 -21.16 -1.31 13.89
CA ILE A 222 -20.31 -2.38 13.38
C ILE A 222 -19.24 -2.66 14.42
N GLU A 223 -19.55 -3.52 15.39
CA GLU A 223 -18.52 -4.07 16.28
C GLU A 223 -17.55 -4.92 15.44
N TYR A 224 -16.28 -4.53 15.49
CA TYR A 224 -15.12 -5.03 14.74
C TYR A 224 -14.89 -6.55 14.70
N GLN A 225 -15.63 -7.34 15.46
CA GLN A 225 -15.19 -8.69 15.75
C GLN A 225 -15.67 -9.78 14.81
N ASN A 226 -16.59 -9.56 13.84
CA ASN A 226 -16.98 -10.61 12.86
C ASN A 226 -17.98 -10.17 11.77
N LYS A 227 -18.28 -8.88 11.59
CA LYS A 227 -19.26 -8.43 10.59
C LYS A 227 -18.56 -7.92 9.34
N ARG A 228 -18.90 -8.49 8.19
CA ARG A 228 -18.51 -7.92 6.90
C ARG A 228 -19.25 -6.58 6.72
N TYR A 229 -18.53 -5.48 6.52
CA TYR A 229 -19.10 -4.13 6.41
C TYR A 229 -20.10 -4.00 5.27
N PHE A 230 -19.84 -4.73 4.18
CA PHE A 230 -20.59 -4.61 2.93
C PHE A 230 -21.31 -5.88 2.50
N SER A 231 -21.13 -7.01 3.19
CA SER A 231 -21.86 -8.24 2.88
C SER A 231 -22.77 -8.62 4.03
N ASN A 232 -24.03 -8.22 3.91
CA ASN A 232 -25.11 -8.87 4.64
C ASN A 232 -25.59 -10.05 3.79
N HIS A 233 -25.37 -11.27 4.29
CA HIS A 233 -26.21 -12.39 3.91
C HIS A 233 -27.54 -12.25 4.66
N GLU A 234 -28.60 -11.89 3.94
CA GLU A 234 -29.94 -12.38 4.28
C GLU A 234 -30.10 -13.85 3.87
#